data_AF-A0A4T0WKB3-F1
#
_entry.id   AF-A0A4T0WKB3-F1
#
_cell.length_a   1.000
_cell.length_b   1.000
_cell.length_c   1.000
_cell.angle_alpha   90.00
_cell.angle_beta   90.00
_cell.angle_gamma   90.00
#
_symmetry.space_group_name_H-M   'P 1'
#
loop_
_entity.id
_entity.type
_entity.pdbx_description
1 polymer ?
#
loop_
_entity_poly.entity_id
_entity_poly.type
_entity_poly.pdbx_seq_one_letter_code
_entity_poly.pdbx_strand_id
1 'polypeptide(L)'
;MQRDKSEDDKLSYFQISGIHGRPFIPWNGVQAVPSGSGGGYCPHGNVQFPMWHRPYIALFEQVLGGHIQAIAANYTGSRAQEYKTAADNWRAPYWDWAADGGARLPPVTTQATITVNGPGGQVQLPNPLLGYKWQRFPLNTASNYFPRSGDRNCWAWPQTTRWPNANGNNRPSLANQELSQDDLKAITYNVFTTATNFETMASTGSTGNSFEAVHNSVHAAIYAVMAYVEYAAFDPLFMLHHANIDRLIAMWQAIHYNDRVQTQTLPSNALFATAANTPITADSPLKPFYRDTSGNFHTGRTASDIKTFGYSYPEITDWNQSPDALARQVTVSVNRLYGPGGTNAKLKARHNRRHSGYAAHKEYTALVDLERSELPLPCSVSLYVNGEFAGKISVMSMPASGIMHSTVPLNKALEKLGKSMDIPESQVNNGSPATNGTGAQQPAVSSEDEEIILQKQLSVEIKSIDGTIFPVSSAPSLKIKVELQQVVTPGSEDSLPTITPITTGPLAKPVEHSTSY
;
A
#
# COMPACT_ATOMS: atom_id res chain seq x y z
N MET A 1 13.20 16.06 -15.99
CA MET A 1 11.93 16.24 -15.27
C MET A 1 12.01 17.23 -14.10
N GLN A 2 12.59 16.90 -12.92
CA GLN A 2 12.52 17.76 -11.72
C GLN A 2 13.01 19.22 -11.88
N ARG A 3 13.96 19.47 -12.78
CA ARG A 3 14.54 20.81 -13.03
C ARG A 3 14.33 21.30 -14.47
N ASP A 4 13.66 20.52 -15.31
CA ASP A 4 13.59 20.81 -16.75
C ASP A 4 12.53 21.88 -17.07
N LYS A 5 11.45 21.89 -16.29
CA LYS A 5 10.34 22.83 -16.44
C LYS A 5 10.14 23.61 -15.14
N SER A 6 9.66 24.85 -15.26
CA SER A 6 9.28 25.66 -14.09
C SER A 6 8.10 25.03 -13.34
N GLU A 7 7.95 25.34 -12.05
CA GLU A 7 6.86 24.80 -11.22
C GLU A 7 5.44 25.23 -11.66
N ASP A 8 5.33 26.20 -12.57
CA ASP A 8 4.05 26.65 -13.15
C ASP A 8 3.71 25.89 -14.46
N ASP A 9 4.65 25.13 -15.04
CA ASP A 9 4.40 24.32 -16.23
C ASP A 9 3.59 23.07 -15.87
N LYS A 10 2.48 22.86 -16.59
CA LYS A 10 1.51 21.76 -16.37
C LYS A 10 2.14 20.37 -16.25
N LEU A 11 3.23 20.10 -16.97
CA LEU A 11 3.92 18.81 -16.99
C LEU A 11 5.23 18.82 -16.19
N SER A 12 5.49 19.88 -15.41
CA SER A 12 6.58 19.88 -14.44
C SER A 12 6.36 18.80 -13.38
N TYR A 13 7.47 18.36 -12.78
CA TYR A 13 7.41 17.45 -11.63
C TYR A 13 6.52 18.01 -10.51
N PHE A 14 6.58 19.31 -10.27
CA PHE A 14 5.76 19.98 -9.25
C PHE A 14 4.26 19.88 -9.57
N GLN A 15 3.84 20.24 -10.79
CA GLN A 15 2.42 20.20 -11.16
C GLN A 15 1.87 18.77 -11.17
N ILE A 16 2.64 17.80 -11.66
CA ILE A 16 2.23 16.38 -11.65
C ILE A 16 2.15 15.87 -10.21
N SER A 17 3.14 16.15 -9.36
CA SER A 17 3.09 15.81 -7.93
C SER A 17 1.89 16.47 -7.23
N GLY A 18 1.58 17.71 -7.60
CA GLY A 18 0.49 18.49 -7.03
C GLY A 18 -0.92 18.03 -7.41
N ILE A 19 -1.08 17.11 -8.37
CA ILE A 19 -2.39 16.47 -8.65
C ILE A 19 -2.86 15.69 -7.42
N HIS A 20 -1.95 15.00 -6.74
CA HIS A 20 -2.28 14.17 -5.59
C HIS A 20 -2.87 15.00 -4.45
N GLY A 21 -2.20 16.10 -4.10
CA GLY A 21 -2.51 16.91 -2.92
C GLY A 21 -2.35 18.41 -3.17
N ARG A 22 -1.53 19.06 -2.36
CA ARG A 22 -1.24 20.49 -2.51
C ARG A 22 -0.49 20.73 -3.82
N PRO A 23 -0.77 21.85 -4.51
CA PRO A 23 -1.36 23.09 -3.97
C PRO A 23 -2.90 23.20 -4.01
N PHE A 24 -3.65 22.13 -4.31
CA PHE A 24 -5.10 22.17 -4.47
C PHE A 24 -5.56 23.16 -5.55
N ILE A 25 -4.98 23.04 -6.74
CA ILE A 25 -5.31 23.90 -7.88
C ILE A 25 -5.86 23.06 -9.05
N PRO A 26 -6.60 23.69 -9.99
CA PRO A 26 -7.03 23.04 -11.21
C PRO A 26 -5.86 22.45 -12.00
N TRP A 27 -6.00 21.23 -12.50
CA TRP A 27 -5.04 20.62 -13.41
C TRP A 27 -5.73 20.19 -14.69
N ASN A 28 -5.13 20.53 -15.83
CA ASN A 28 -5.64 20.19 -17.17
C ASN A 28 -7.11 20.57 -17.40
N GLY A 29 -7.51 21.75 -16.91
CA GLY A 29 -8.86 22.31 -17.10
C GLY A 29 -9.93 21.78 -16.13
N VAL A 30 -9.61 20.79 -15.30
CA VAL A 30 -10.56 20.26 -14.30
C VAL A 30 -10.59 21.19 -13.09
N GLN A 31 -11.78 21.72 -12.78
CA GLN A 31 -11.98 22.68 -11.70
C GLN A 31 -12.41 22.01 -10.39
N ALA A 32 -12.22 22.74 -9.29
CA ALA A 32 -12.81 22.38 -8.01
C ALA A 32 -14.34 22.40 -8.12
N VAL A 33 -15.01 21.51 -7.38
CA VAL A 33 -16.48 21.45 -7.34
C VAL A 33 -17.03 22.08 -6.05
N PRO A 34 -18.25 22.65 -6.08
CA PRO A 34 -18.98 22.98 -4.86
C PRO A 34 -19.12 21.75 -3.96
N SER A 35 -18.99 21.93 -2.64
CA SER A 35 -19.00 20.83 -1.65
C SER A 35 -17.93 19.75 -1.87
N GLY A 36 -16.83 20.09 -2.56
CA GLY A 36 -15.57 19.34 -2.51
C GLY A 36 -14.85 19.56 -1.18
N SER A 37 -13.73 18.86 -0.96
CA SER A 37 -12.99 18.94 0.31
C SER A 37 -12.16 20.21 0.49
N GLY A 38 -11.92 20.96 -0.59
CA GLY A 38 -10.83 21.93 -0.63
C GLY A 38 -9.43 21.29 -0.54
N GLY A 39 -9.36 19.95 -0.63
CA GLY A 39 -8.14 19.14 -0.64
C GLY A 39 -7.72 18.70 -2.05
N GLY A 40 -6.93 17.62 -2.14
CA GLY A 40 -6.38 17.10 -3.41
C GLY A 40 -7.36 16.27 -4.24
N TYR A 41 -6.90 15.80 -5.41
CA TYR A 41 -7.70 14.92 -6.27
C TYR A 41 -7.69 13.46 -5.79
N CYS A 42 -6.66 13.05 -5.04
CA CYS A 42 -6.46 11.63 -4.72
C CYS A 42 -7.56 11.05 -3.83
N PRO A 43 -8.23 9.95 -4.24
CA PRO A 43 -9.15 9.22 -3.38
C PRO A 43 -8.35 8.37 -2.38
N HIS A 44 -8.61 8.59 -1.10
CA HIS A 44 -8.15 7.76 0.03
C HIS A 44 -9.34 7.46 0.95
N GLY A 45 -9.35 6.29 1.59
CA GLY A 45 -10.52 5.73 2.27
C GLY A 45 -11.72 5.61 1.33
N ASN A 46 -11.46 5.38 0.04
CA ASN A 46 -12.44 5.37 -1.03
C ASN A 46 -12.10 4.27 -2.04
N VAL A 47 -13.12 3.54 -2.50
CA VAL A 47 -13.01 2.43 -3.46
C VAL A 47 -12.29 2.78 -4.77
N GLN A 48 -12.22 4.05 -5.17
CA GLN A 48 -11.47 4.47 -6.35
C GLN A 48 -9.95 4.50 -6.16
N PHE A 49 -9.44 4.34 -4.92
CA PHE A 49 -8.01 4.38 -4.61
C PHE A 49 -7.14 3.61 -5.63
N PRO A 50 -7.39 2.32 -5.93
CA PRO A 50 -6.54 1.55 -6.84
C PRO A 50 -6.54 2.13 -8.26
N MET A 51 -7.73 2.39 -8.79
CA MET A 51 -7.88 2.71 -10.21
C MET A 51 -7.60 4.18 -10.51
N TRP A 52 -7.66 5.07 -9.52
CA TRP A 52 -7.26 6.47 -9.68
C TRP A 52 -5.74 6.62 -9.71
N HIS A 53 -5.00 5.90 -8.87
CA HIS A 53 -3.54 5.99 -8.82
C HIS A 53 -2.87 5.38 -10.07
N ARG A 54 -3.50 4.42 -10.73
CA ARG A 54 -2.98 3.82 -11.97
C ARG A 54 -2.73 4.83 -13.13
N PRO A 55 -3.73 5.59 -13.63
CA PRO A 55 -3.49 6.62 -14.63
C PRO A 55 -2.62 7.77 -14.10
N TYR A 56 -2.55 7.98 -12.78
CA TYR A 56 -1.63 8.95 -12.19
C TYR A 56 -0.16 8.53 -12.39
N ILE A 57 0.16 7.27 -12.07
CA ILE A 57 1.49 6.69 -12.31
C ILE A 57 1.79 6.67 -13.82
N ALA A 58 0.81 6.29 -14.66
CA ALA A 58 0.99 6.27 -16.11
C ALA A 58 1.29 7.66 -16.68
N LEU A 59 0.64 8.73 -16.18
CA LEU A 59 0.97 10.11 -16.54
C LEU A 59 2.43 10.44 -16.19
N PHE A 60 2.87 10.10 -14.97
CA PHE A 60 4.25 10.33 -14.55
C PHE A 60 5.24 9.57 -15.43
N GLU A 61 4.97 8.28 -15.68
CA GLU A 61 5.79 7.42 -16.53
C GLU A 61 5.86 7.96 -17.97
N GLN A 62 4.74 8.36 -18.56
CA GLN A 62 4.70 8.92 -19.91
C GLN A 62 5.58 10.17 -20.05
N VAL A 63 5.47 11.11 -19.09
CA VAL A 63 6.25 12.34 -19.11
C VAL A 63 7.73 12.06 -18.87
N LEU A 64 8.06 11.20 -17.90
CA LEU A 64 9.45 10.83 -17.62
C LEU A 64 10.08 10.06 -18.79
N GLY A 65 9.35 9.13 -19.41
CA GLY A 65 9.75 8.39 -20.59
C GLY A 65 10.09 9.31 -21.77
N GLY A 66 9.27 10.35 -22.00
CA GLY A 66 9.56 11.37 -23.02
C GLY A 66 10.89 12.11 -22.77
N HIS A 67 11.19 12.47 -21.52
CA HIS A 67 12.50 13.04 -21.18
C HIS A 67 13.64 12.05 -21.38
N ILE A 68 13.45 10.77 -21.05
CA ILE A 68 14.45 9.71 -21.22
C ILE A 68 14.77 9.52 -22.71
N GLN A 69 13.76 9.44 -23.57
CA GLN A 69 13.91 9.34 -25.02
C GLN A 69 14.62 10.58 -25.61
N ALA A 70 14.24 11.78 -25.16
CA ALA A 70 14.90 13.02 -25.60
C ALA A 70 16.39 13.06 -25.23
N ILE A 71 16.76 12.59 -24.03
CA ILE A 71 18.16 12.48 -23.62
C ILE A 71 18.89 11.39 -24.44
N ALA A 72 18.24 10.24 -24.64
CA ALA A 72 18.79 9.11 -25.39
C ALA A 72 19.10 9.48 -26.86
N ALA A 73 18.32 10.37 -27.46
CA ALA A 73 18.54 10.88 -28.81
C ALA A 73 19.92 11.55 -28.98
N ASN A 74 20.49 12.09 -27.90
CA ASN A 74 21.77 12.80 -27.92
C ASN A 74 22.99 11.89 -27.80
N TYR A 75 22.83 10.59 -27.48
CA TYR A 75 23.99 9.69 -27.41
C TYR A 75 24.56 9.45 -28.81
N THR A 76 25.89 9.49 -28.89
CA THR A 76 26.66 9.26 -30.11
C THR A 76 27.69 8.12 -29.90
N GLY A 77 28.35 7.68 -30.98
CA GLY A 77 29.33 6.60 -30.92
C GLY A 77 28.72 5.19 -30.87
N SER A 78 29.56 4.20 -30.52
CA SER A 78 29.22 2.77 -30.65
C SER A 78 28.06 2.29 -29.76
N ARG A 79 27.79 2.99 -28.65
CA ARG A 79 26.70 2.64 -27.71
C ARG A 79 25.42 3.46 -27.91
N ALA A 80 25.36 4.35 -28.91
CA ALA A 80 24.19 5.20 -29.13
C ALA A 80 22.88 4.40 -29.32
N GLN A 81 22.94 3.33 -30.12
CA GLN A 81 21.76 2.50 -30.38
C GLN A 81 21.31 1.71 -29.14
N GLU A 82 22.25 1.30 -28.30
CA GLU A 82 21.96 0.63 -27.02
C GLU A 82 21.13 1.55 -26.10
N TYR A 83 21.54 2.80 -25.92
CA TYR A 83 20.81 3.76 -25.08
C TYR A 83 19.44 4.15 -25.65
N LYS A 84 19.32 4.31 -26.97
CA LYS A 84 18.02 4.57 -27.63
C LYS A 84 17.05 3.40 -27.43
N THR A 85 17.54 2.18 -27.64
CA THR A 85 16.75 0.95 -27.40
C THR A 85 16.36 0.82 -25.93
N ALA A 86 17.27 1.12 -25.00
CA ALA A 86 16.96 1.10 -23.57
C ALA A 86 15.91 2.15 -23.19
N ALA A 87 15.94 3.34 -23.79
CA ALA A 87 14.95 4.39 -23.58
C ALA A 87 13.56 3.99 -24.08
N ASP A 88 13.47 3.36 -25.25
CA ASP A 88 12.18 2.90 -25.81
C ASP A 88 11.56 1.76 -24.98
N ASN A 89 12.39 0.93 -24.35
CA ASN A 89 11.96 -0.15 -23.47
C ASN A 89 11.80 0.26 -22.01
N TRP A 90 12.13 1.50 -21.64
CA TRP A 90 12.11 1.93 -20.26
C TRP A 90 10.67 1.96 -19.71
N ARG A 91 10.52 1.48 -18.47
CA ARG A 91 9.31 1.60 -17.65
C ARG A 91 9.68 2.01 -16.23
N ALA A 92 8.75 2.64 -15.53
CA ALA A 92 8.93 3.08 -14.16
C ALA A 92 9.22 1.86 -13.25
N PRO A 93 10.33 1.87 -12.49
CA PRO A 93 10.62 0.78 -11.56
C PRO A 93 9.65 0.82 -10.36
N TYR A 94 9.42 -0.34 -9.75
CA TYR A 94 8.67 -0.47 -8.49
C TYR A 94 9.61 -0.78 -7.32
N TRP A 95 9.20 -0.38 -6.12
CA TRP A 95 9.89 -0.74 -4.87
C TRP A 95 9.12 -1.84 -4.14
N ASP A 96 9.60 -3.08 -4.25
CA ASP A 96 9.00 -4.24 -3.58
C ASP A 96 9.42 -4.33 -2.11
N TRP A 97 8.75 -3.56 -1.27
CA TRP A 97 8.95 -3.54 0.18
C TRP A 97 8.41 -4.80 0.88
N ALA A 98 7.59 -5.61 0.20
CA ALA A 98 7.00 -6.84 0.74
C ALA A 98 7.83 -8.10 0.45
N ALA A 99 8.81 -8.03 -0.45
CA ALA A 99 9.72 -9.13 -0.74
C ALA A 99 10.56 -9.52 0.47
N ASP A 100 11.19 -10.71 0.44
CA ASP A 100 12.10 -11.15 1.49
C ASP A 100 13.27 -10.17 1.66
N GLY A 101 13.34 -9.55 2.84
CA GLY A 101 14.27 -8.47 3.14
C GLY A 101 13.98 -7.15 2.40
N GLY A 102 12.83 -7.01 1.74
CA GLY A 102 12.43 -5.84 0.96
C GLY A 102 12.06 -4.62 1.81
N ALA A 103 11.76 -4.80 3.10
CA ALA A 103 11.37 -3.77 4.06
C ALA A 103 12.51 -2.78 4.42
N ARG A 104 13.03 -2.10 3.41
CA ARG A 104 14.10 -1.09 3.45
C ARG A 104 14.03 -0.23 2.19
N LEU A 105 14.55 0.99 2.28
CA LEU A 105 14.73 1.89 1.16
C LEU A 105 15.61 1.26 0.07
N PRO A 106 15.28 1.46 -1.23
CA PRO A 106 16.18 1.06 -2.30
C PRO A 106 17.53 1.80 -2.16
N PRO A 107 18.69 1.13 -2.22
CA PRO A 107 19.98 1.74 -1.90
C PRO A 107 20.32 3.01 -2.69
N VAL A 108 19.88 3.09 -3.96
CA VAL A 108 20.11 4.28 -4.78
C VAL A 108 19.38 5.51 -4.25
N THR A 109 18.28 5.34 -3.51
CA THR A 109 17.44 6.46 -3.03
C THR A 109 18.03 7.16 -1.80
N THR A 110 19.13 6.67 -1.24
CA THR A 110 19.77 7.23 -0.03
C THR A 110 21.08 7.97 -0.33
N GLN A 111 21.56 7.94 -1.57
CA GLN A 111 22.84 8.53 -1.98
C GLN A 111 22.67 10.01 -2.34
N ALA A 112 23.60 10.87 -1.95
CA ALA A 112 23.57 12.30 -2.28
C ALA A 112 23.89 12.59 -3.75
N THR A 113 24.80 11.81 -4.32
CA THR A 113 25.22 11.89 -5.72
C THR A 113 25.19 10.51 -6.35
N ILE A 114 25.01 10.49 -7.66
CA ILE A 114 25.11 9.28 -8.49
C ILE A 114 26.02 9.56 -9.67
N THR A 115 26.64 8.51 -10.20
CA THR A 115 27.45 8.58 -11.42
C THR A 115 26.73 7.82 -12.52
N VAL A 116 26.49 8.48 -13.65
CA VAL A 116 25.78 7.90 -14.80
C VAL A 116 26.61 8.08 -16.06
N ASN A 117 26.39 7.21 -17.04
CA ASN A 117 26.94 7.39 -18.38
C ASN A 117 26.02 8.33 -19.13
N GLY A 118 26.41 9.60 -19.32
CA GLY A 118 25.64 10.57 -20.09
C GLY A 118 26.02 10.57 -21.58
N PRO A 119 25.27 11.32 -22.42
CA PRO A 119 25.56 11.43 -23.86
C PRO A 119 26.97 11.91 -24.19
N GLY A 120 27.55 12.76 -23.34
CA GLY A 120 28.91 13.30 -23.48
C GLY A 120 29.98 12.55 -22.68
N GLY A 121 29.66 11.37 -22.13
CA GLY A 121 30.54 10.60 -21.25
C GLY A 121 30.02 10.51 -19.81
N GLN A 122 30.81 9.90 -18.94
CA GLN A 122 30.43 9.69 -17.55
C GLN A 122 30.32 11.03 -16.81
N VAL A 123 29.23 11.21 -16.07
CA VAL A 123 28.94 12.43 -15.31
C VAL A 123 28.47 12.06 -13.90
N GLN A 124 28.97 12.79 -12.91
CA GLN A 124 28.48 12.72 -11.53
C GLN A 124 27.48 13.86 -11.29
N LEU A 125 26.31 13.55 -10.72
CA LEU A 125 25.24 14.53 -10.50
C LEU A 125 24.52 14.31 -9.17
N PRO A 126 23.89 15.38 -8.60
CA PRO A 126 23.04 15.24 -7.43
C PRO A 126 21.88 14.30 -7.71
N ASN A 127 21.68 13.33 -6.83
CA ASN A 127 20.71 12.26 -7.04
C ASN A 127 19.26 12.79 -6.95
N PRO A 128 18.47 12.74 -8.05
CA PRO A 128 17.08 13.17 -8.02
C PRO A 128 16.17 12.24 -7.19
N LEU A 129 16.64 11.04 -6.82
CA LEU A 129 15.87 10.09 -5.99
C LEU A 129 16.05 10.31 -4.49
N LEU A 130 16.96 11.20 -4.06
CA LEU A 130 17.14 11.52 -2.64
C LEU A 130 15.99 12.37 -2.09
N GLY A 131 15.44 13.24 -2.93
CA GLY A 131 14.36 14.18 -2.58
C GLY A 131 14.15 15.19 -3.70
N TYR A 132 12.97 15.79 -3.76
CA TYR A 132 12.67 16.88 -4.69
C TYR A 132 13.17 18.20 -4.10
N LYS A 133 13.99 18.92 -4.87
CA LYS A 133 14.45 20.27 -4.51
C LYS A 133 13.44 21.30 -5.03
N TRP A 134 12.87 22.09 -4.15
CA TRP A 134 11.94 23.16 -4.52
C TRP A 134 12.65 24.18 -5.40
N GLN A 135 12.05 24.56 -6.52
CA GLN A 135 12.64 25.59 -7.39
C GLN A 135 12.45 26.99 -6.79
N ARG A 136 11.39 27.17 -5.98
CA ARG A 136 11.13 28.37 -5.18
C ARG A 136 11.19 28.03 -3.68
N PHE A 137 12.24 28.50 -3.02
CA PHE A 137 12.41 28.35 -1.56
C PHE A 137 12.94 29.66 -0.94
N PRO A 138 12.47 30.10 0.25
CA PRO A 138 11.47 29.48 1.12
C PRO A 138 10.12 29.24 0.44
N LEU A 139 9.42 28.18 0.87
CA LEU A 139 8.05 27.94 0.41
C LEU A 139 7.17 29.12 0.77
N ASN A 140 6.08 29.30 0.02
CA ASN A 140 5.12 30.38 0.22
C ASN A 140 5.62 31.82 -0.03
N THR A 141 6.69 31.99 -0.79
CA THR A 141 7.18 33.32 -1.21
C THR A 141 6.33 33.95 -2.31
N ALA A 142 5.76 33.15 -3.22
CA ALA A 142 4.89 33.62 -4.30
C ALA A 142 3.41 33.29 -4.10
N SER A 143 3.08 32.22 -3.37
CA SER A 143 1.71 31.74 -3.17
C SER A 143 1.60 30.88 -1.91
N ASN A 144 0.49 30.97 -1.17
CA ASN A 144 0.32 30.28 0.12
C ASN A 144 -0.16 28.83 -0.03
N TYR A 145 0.61 28.01 -0.75
CA TYR A 145 0.25 26.64 -1.08
C TYR A 145 0.57 25.62 0.03
N PHE A 146 1.57 25.91 0.85
CA PHE A 146 2.12 25.01 1.86
C PHE A 146 1.79 25.52 3.27
N PRO A 147 1.71 24.64 4.28
CA PRO A 147 1.46 25.04 5.66
C PRO A 147 2.59 25.95 6.17
N ARG A 148 2.23 26.84 7.10
CA ARG A 148 3.17 27.73 7.81
C ARG A 148 3.32 27.34 9.29
N SER A 149 2.69 26.24 9.69
CA SER A 149 2.62 25.71 11.05
C SER A 149 2.39 24.19 11.00
N GLY A 150 2.42 23.50 12.15
CA GLY A 150 2.37 22.04 12.23
C GLY A 150 3.76 21.41 12.07
N ASP A 151 3.83 20.21 11.51
CA ASP A 151 5.12 19.51 11.33
C ASP A 151 6.02 20.29 10.35
N ARG A 152 7.07 20.90 10.90
CA ARG A 152 8.08 21.66 10.16
C ARG A 152 8.78 20.83 9.09
N ASN A 153 8.81 19.50 9.22
CA ASN A 153 9.47 18.63 8.25
C ASN A 153 8.77 18.58 6.89
N CYS A 154 7.54 19.09 6.80
CA CYS A 154 6.80 19.21 5.55
C CYS A 154 7.08 20.51 4.78
N TRP A 155 7.68 21.53 5.40
CA TRP A 155 7.78 22.86 4.79
C TRP A 155 9.08 23.65 5.08
N ALA A 156 9.86 23.28 6.09
CA ALA A 156 11.02 24.05 6.53
C ALA A 156 12.32 23.75 5.76
N TRP A 157 12.32 22.77 4.87
CA TRP A 157 13.52 22.29 4.18
C TRP A 157 13.50 22.64 2.68
N PRO A 158 14.66 22.99 2.07
CA PRO A 158 14.76 23.34 0.65
C PRO A 158 14.56 22.14 -0.30
N GLN A 159 14.38 20.94 0.26
CA GLN A 159 14.04 19.74 -0.46
C GLN A 159 13.16 18.84 0.40
N THR A 160 12.44 17.90 -0.22
CA THR A 160 11.76 16.84 0.54
C THR A 160 12.77 16.00 1.33
N THR A 161 12.36 15.55 2.50
CA THR A 161 13.22 14.82 3.44
C THR A 161 12.55 13.54 3.93
N ARG A 162 13.34 12.63 4.49
CA ARG A 162 12.94 11.35 5.07
C ARG A 162 13.64 11.20 6.41
N TRP A 163 12.87 11.19 7.51
CA TRP A 163 13.41 11.26 8.86
C TRP A 163 14.51 12.34 9.06
N PRO A 164 14.27 13.62 8.69
CA PRO A 164 15.28 14.67 8.86
C PRO A 164 15.71 14.80 10.33
N ASN A 165 16.99 15.07 10.57
CA ASN A 165 17.45 15.55 11.87
C ASN A 165 17.17 17.07 12.03
N ALA A 166 17.64 17.68 13.12
CA ALA A 166 17.45 19.11 13.38
C ALA A 166 18.02 20.05 12.30
N ASN A 167 18.88 19.54 11.40
CA ASN A 167 19.50 20.27 10.29
C ASN A 167 18.93 19.88 8.92
N GLY A 168 17.90 19.04 8.86
CA GLY A 168 17.27 18.61 7.60
C GLY A 168 17.98 17.47 6.89
N ASN A 169 18.97 16.84 7.52
CA ASN A 169 19.67 15.71 6.93
C ASN A 169 18.85 14.43 7.11
N ASN A 170 18.61 13.72 6.00
CA ASN A 170 17.87 12.46 5.98
C ASN A 170 18.53 11.38 6.85
N ARG A 171 17.71 10.58 7.54
CA ARG A 171 18.16 9.43 8.37
C ARG A 171 17.56 8.13 7.84
N PRO A 172 18.09 7.56 6.73
CA PRO A 172 17.52 6.37 6.10
C PRO A 172 17.50 5.13 7.00
N SER A 173 18.39 5.05 8.00
CA SER A 173 18.38 3.97 8.99
C SER A 173 17.10 3.94 9.83
N LEU A 174 16.53 5.10 10.17
CA LEU A 174 15.25 5.19 10.90
C LEU A 174 14.08 4.80 10.00
N ALA A 175 14.07 5.23 8.74
CA ALA A 175 13.07 4.78 7.77
C ALA A 175 13.09 3.25 7.62
N ASN A 176 14.28 2.65 7.50
CA ASN A 176 14.42 1.19 7.43
C ASN A 176 13.99 0.49 8.72
N GLN A 177 14.29 1.07 9.89
CA GLN A 177 13.84 0.55 11.17
C GLN A 177 12.31 0.53 11.24
N GLU A 178 11.65 1.62 10.87
CA GLU A 178 10.18 1.71 10.87
C GLU A 178 9.53 0.77 9.86
N LEU A 179 10.10 0.63 8.66
CA LEU A 179 9.63 -0.33 7.66
C LEU A 179 9.70 -1.78 8.17
N SER A 180 10.68 -2.09 9.02
CA SER A 180 10.90 -3.43 9.56
C SER A 180 10.06 -3.75 10.81
N GLN A 181 9.36 -2.77 11.38
CA GLN A 181 8.49 -2.98 12.55
C GLN A 181 7.27 -3.84 12.18
N ASP A 182 6.64 -3.51 11.06
CA ASP A 182 5.48 -4.26 10.55
C ASP A 182 5.92 -5.43 9.67
N ASP A 183 5.16 -6.53 9.71
CA ASP A 183 5.36 -7.65 8.79
C ASP A 183 4.70 -7.37 7.43
N LEU A 184 5.29 -6.42 6.69
CA LEU A 184 4.75 -5.95 5.42
C LEU A 184 4.52 -7.09 4.40
N LYS A 185 5.35 -8.15 4.46
CA LYS A 185 5.18 -9.36 3.67
C LYS A 185 3.90 -10.09 4.03
N ALA A 186 3.71 -10.42 5.32
CA ALA A 186 2.52 -11.11 5.78
C ALA A 186 1.24 -10.30 5.53
N ILE A 187 1.26 -8.99 5.79
CA ILE A 187 0.12 -8.10 5.53
C ILE A 187 -0.25 -8.12 4.04
N THR A 188 0.74 -8.02 3.14
CA THR A 188 0.53 -8.08 1.69
C THR A 188 -0.06 -9.42 1.26
N TYR A 189 0.49 -10.53 1.77
CA TYR A 189 -0.02 -11.86 1.47
C TYR A 189 -1.47 -12.04 1.95
N ASN A 190 -1.80 -11.52 3.13
CA ASN A 190 -3.15 -11.58 3.68
C ASN A 190 -4.17 -10.86 2.80
N VAL A 191 -3.81 -9.76 2.13
CA VAL A 191 -4.71 -9.14 1.14
C VAL A 191 -5.01 -10.12 0.01
N PHE A 192 -3.98 -10.77 -0.56
CA PHE A 192 -4.18 -11.75 -1.64
C PHE A 192 -5.03 -12.96 -1.23
N THR A 193 -4.92 -13.42 0.02
CA THR A 193 -5.58 -14.65 0.47
C THR A 193 -6.97 -14.43 1.05
N THR A 194 -7.29 -13.22 1.54
CA THR A 194 -8.54 -12.93 2.24
C THR A 194 -9.47 -11.97 1.50
N ALA A 195 -8.95 -11.06 0.67
CA ALA A 195 -9.78 -10.11 -0.07
C ALA A 195 -10.35 -10.78 -1.33
N THR A 196 -11.63 -11.16 -1.28
CA THR A 196 -12.28 -11.90 -2.37
C THR A 196 -13.09 -11.03 -3.33
N ASN A 197 -13.24 -9.73 -3.04
CA ASN A 197 -13.94 -8.77 -3.88
C ASN A 197 -13.15 -7.46 -4.00
N PHE A 198 -13.49 -6.66 -5.00
CA PHE A 198 -12.77 -5.43 -5.33
C PHE A 198 -12.83 -4.40 -4.19
N GLU A 199 -14.00 -4.21 -3.56
CA GLU A 199 -14.21 -3.20 -2.54
C GLU A 199 -13.33 -3.43 -1.31
N THR A 200 -13.24 -4.67 -0.82
CA THR A 200 -12.38 -5.06 0.31
C THR A 200 -10.91 -4.90 -0.03
N MET A 201 -10.48 -5.35 -1.21
CA MET A 201 -9.08 -5.21 -1.65
C MET A 201 -8.67 -3.73 -1.79
N ALA A 202 -9.60 -2.90 -2.27
CA ALA A 202 -9.30 -1.55 -2.72
C ALA A 202 -8.95 -0.58 -1.60
N SER A 203 -9.69 -0.60 -0.48
CA SER A 203 -9.69 0.55 0.42
C SER A 203 -9.91 0.21 1.89
N THR A 204 -9.32 1.02 2.77
CA THR A 204 -9.59 1.03 4.21
C THR A 204 -10.98 1.56 4.56
N GLY A 205 -11.74 2.10 3.58
CA GLY A 205 -13.16 2.41 3.75
C GLY A 205 -14.07 1.18 3.72
N SER A 206 -13.54 0.02 3.31
CA SER A 206 -14.24 -1.27 3.30
C SER A 206 -13.68 -2.16 4.42
N THR A 207 -14.52 -3.04 4.96
CA THR A 207 -14.07 -4.02 5.96
C THR A 207 -13.16 -5.09 5.35
N GLY A 208 -12.11 -5.47 6.08
CA GLY A 208 -11.16 -6.53 5.70
C GLY A 208 -9.76 -6.00 5.36
N ASN A 209 -8.96 -6.84 4.70
CA ASN A 209 -7.59 -6.52 4.29
C ASN A 209 -7.58 -5.79 2.94
N SER A 210 -6.95 -4.62 2.89
CA SER A 210 -6.83 -3.82 1.66
C SER A 210 -5.37 -3.47 1.35
N PHE A 211 -5.05 -3.27 0.07
CA PHE A 211 -3.74 -2.74 -0.30
C PHE A 211 -3.55 -1.30 0.16
N GLU A 212 -4.62 -0.54 0.38
CA GLU A 212 -4.54 0.81 0.96
C GLU A 212 -4.01 0.78 2.41
N ALA A 213 -4.35 -0.25 3.21
CA ALA A 213 -3.86 -0.36 4.58
C ALA A 213 -2.32 -0.51 4.64
N VAL A 214 -1.76 -1.42 3.85
CA VAL A 214 -0.30 -1.63 3.82
C VAL A 214 0.44 -0.50 3.10
N HIS A 215 -0.20 0.13 2.11
CA HIS A 215 0.26 1.40 1.53
C HIS A 215 0.45 2.47 2.62
N ASN A 216 -0.54 2.64 3.52
CA ASN A 216 -0.47 3.62 4.59
C ASN A 216 0.70 3.34 5.55
N SER A 217 0.98 2.07 5.88
CA SER A 217 2.12 1.70 6.71
C SER A 217 3.46 2.12 6.08
N VAL A 218 3.63 1.92 4.77
CA VAL A 218 4.86 2.34 4.08
C VAL A 218 4.98 3.85 4.05
N HIS A 219 3.91 4.59 3.76
CA HIS A 219 3.90 6.05 3.83
C HIS A 219 4.31 6.58 5.20
N ALA A 220 3.70 6.05 6.27
CA ALA A 220 4.00 6.44 7.64
C ALA A 220 5.45 6.13 8.04
N ALA A 221 5.99 4.97 7.64
CA ALA A 221 7.34 4.54 7.98
C ALA A 221 8.43 5.47 7.40
N ILE A 222 8.17 6.17 6.29
CA ILE A 222 9.16 7.10 5.71
C ILE A 222 9.18 8.46 6.42
N TYR A 223 8.08 8.85 7.07
CA TYR A 223 7.91 10.12 7.79
C TYR A 223 8.10 11.37 6.90
N ALA A 224 8.07 12.57 7.51
CA ALA A 224 8.10 13.87 6.86
C ALA A 224 7.07 13.93 5.72
N VAL A 225 7.41 14.48 4.55
CA VAL A 225 6.43 14.67 3.46
C VAL A 225 5.71 13.39 3.04
N MET A 226 6.34 12.21 3.14
CA MET A 226 5.73 10.93 2.74
C MET A 226 4.60 10.49 3.67
N ALA A 227 4.59 10.91 4.94
CA ALA A 227 3.55 10.54 5.89
C ALA A 227 2.31 11.46 5.86
N TYR A 228 2.33 12.50 5.03
CA TYR A 228 1.23 13.44 4.88
C TYR A 228 0.76 13.42 3.43
N VAL A 229 -0.46 12.91 3.21
CA VAL A 229 -1.07 12.65 1.90
C VAL A 229 -1.00 13.89 1.00
N GLU A 230 -1.16 15.07 1.57
CA GLU A 230 -1.17 16.34 0.85
C GLU A 230 0.18 16.70 0.20
N TYR A 231 1.29 16.10 0.64
CA TYR A 231 2.65 16.41 0.15
C TYR A 231 3.40 15.19 -0.37
N ALA A 232 2.93 13.97 -0.06
CA ALA A 232 3.69 12.74 -0.29
C ALA A 232 4.20 12.60 -1.72
N ALA A 233 3.39 12.97 -2.71
CA ALA A 233 3.74 12.88 -4.12
C ALA A 233 4.94 13.73 -4.55
N PHE A 234 5.36 14.73 -3.76
CA PHE A 234 6.59 15.47 -4.04
C PHE A 234 7.85 14.65 -3.77
N ASP A 235 7.83 13.67 -2.85
CA ASP A 235 9.00 12.81 -2.65
C ASP A 235 9.13 11.81 -3.82
N PRO A 236 10.30 11.70 -4.48
CA PRO A 236 10.51 10.76 -5.59
C PRO A 236 10.25 9.29 -5.25
N LEU A 237 10.30 8.92 -3.96
CA LEU A 237 9.98 7.57 -3.50
C LEU A 237 8.49 7.24 -3.66
N PHE A 238 7.61 8.25 -3.71
CA PHE A 238 6.18 8.09 -3.95
C PHE A 238 5.90 7.27 -5.21
N MET A 239 6.55 7.61 -6.33
CA MET A 239 6.29 6.94 -7.61
C MET A 239 6.76 5.48 -7.60
N LEU A 240 7.89 5.19 -6.94
CA LEU A 240 8.38 3.82 -6.74
C LEU A 240 7.43 2.99 -5.86
N HIS A 241 6.92 3.61 -4.80
CA HIS A 241 5.95 2.98 -3.88
C HIS A 241 4.63 2.69 -4.59
N HIS A 242 4.05 3.69 -5.26
CA HIS A 242 2.79 3.58 -5.98
C HIS A 242 2.88 2.64 -7.20
N ALA A 243 4.02 2.56 -7.87
CA ALA A 243 4.25 1.53 -8.90
C ALA A 243 4.22 0.10 -8.32
N ASN A 244 4.65 -0.11 -7.07
CA ASN A 244 4.49 -1.41 -6.42
C ASN A 244 3.04 -1.67 -6.00
N ILE A 245 2.33 -0.66 -5.51
CA ILE A 245 0.90 -0.78 -5.20
C ILE A 245 0.11 -1.16 -6.46
N ASP A 246 0.36 -0.48 -7.59
CA ASP A 246 -0.25 -0.83 -8.86
C ASP A 246 0.04 -2.28 -9.28
N ARG A 247 1.29 -2.72 -9.13
CA ARG A 247 1.71 -4.11 -9.38
C ARG A 247 0.93 -5.12 -8.53
N LEU A 248 0.80 -4.87 -7.23
CA LEU A 248 0.05 -5.74 -6.31
C LEU A 248 -1.43 -5.82 -6.71
N ILE A 249 -2.04 -4.68 -7.05
CA ILE A 249 -3.42 -4.61 -7.53
C ILE A 249 -3.57 -5.35 -8.86
N ALA A 250 -2.65 -5.18 -9.81
CA ALA A 250 -2.69 -5.86 -11.10
C ALA A 250 -2.59 -7.38 -10.94
N MET A 251 -1.74 -7.86 -10.02
CA MET A 251 -1.67 -9.29 -9.69
C MET A 251 -2.97 -9.78 -9.06
N TRP A 252 -3.59 -9.01 -8.17
CA TRP A 252 -4.88 -9.38 -7.57
C TRP A 252 -5.98 -9.44 -8.64
N GLN A 253 -6.03 -8.46 -9.54
CA GLN A 253 -6.97 -8.43 -10.66
C GLN A 253 -6.78 -9.61 -11.62
N ALA A 254 -5.56 -10.11 -11.78
CA ALA A 254 -5.29 -11.30 -12.60
C ALA A 254 -5.78 -12.59 -11.93
N ILE A 255 -5.64 -12.71 -10.61
CA ILE A 255 -6.18 -13.84 -9.83
C ILE A 255 -7.71 -13.80 -9.78
N HIS A 256 -8.28 -12.63 -9.49
CA HIS A 256 -9.72 -12.39 -9.34
C HIS A 256 -10.32 -11.78 -10.62
N TYR A 257 -10.02 -12.36 -11.79
CA TYR A 257 -10.35 -11.75 -13.08
C TYR A 257 -11.85 -11.55 -13.34
N ASN A 258 -12.73 -12.30 -12.65
CA ASN A 258 -14.19 -12.11 -12.70
C ASN A 258 -14.67 -10.90 -11.87
N ASP A 259 -13.92 -10.51 -10.84
CA ASP A 259 -14.26 -9.47 -9.86
C ASP A 259 -13.23 -8.33 -9.88
N ARG A 260 -12.54 -8.14 -11.00
CA ARG A 260 -11.41 -7.21 -11.15
C ARG A 260 -11.78 -5.72 -11.14
N VAL A 261 -13.07 -5.38 -11.07
CA VAL A 261 -13.59 -4.01 -11.03
C VAL A 261 -14.60 -3.86 -9.91
N GLN A 262 -14.79 -2.62 -9.44
CA GLN A 262 -15.86 -2.26 -8.52
C GLN A 262 -17.22 -2.75 -9.02
N THR A 263 -17.99 -3.39 -8.13
CA THR A 263 -19.31 -3.95 -8.42
C THR A 263 -20.42 -3.20 -7.68
N GLN A 264 -20.10 -2.56 -6.56
CA GLN A 264 -21.04 -1.84 -5.72
C GLN A 264 -21.05 -0.35 -6.03
N THR A 265 -22.19 0.33 -5.84
CA THR A 265 -22.24 1.79 -5.84
C THR A 265 -21.96 2.29 -4.43
N LEU A 266 -20.89 3.06 -4.25
CA LEU A 266 -20.47 3.57 -2.94
C LEU A 266 -20.41 5.10 -2.95
N PRO A 267 -20.76 5.78 -1.85
CA PRO A 267 -20.63 7.23 -1.75
C PRO A 267 -19.16 7.64 -1.70
N SER A 268 -18.79 8.69 -2.44
CA SER A 268 -17.45 9.29 -2.34
C SER A 268 -17.31 10.16 -1.09
N ASN A 269 -16.12 10.14 -0.49
CA ASN A 269 -15.65 11.26 0.32
C ASN A 269 -15.54 12.54 -0.55
N ALA A 270 -15.51 13.71 0.09
CA ALA A 270 -15.25 14.96 -0.62
C ALA A 270 -13.81 14.98 -1.17
N LEU A 271 -13.63 15.27 -2.46
CA LEU A 271 -12.32 15.43 -3.13
C LEU A 271 -12.28 16.79 -3.83
N PHE A 272 -11.16 17.13 -4.47
CA PHE A 272 -11.04 18.38 -5.24
C PHE A 272 -12.13 18.50 -6.33
N ALA A 273 -12.27 17.48 -7.17
CA ALA A 273 -13.16 17.48 -8.35
C ALA A 273 -14.38 16.54 -8.22
N THR A 274 -14.64 16.03 -7.02
CA THR A 274 -15.76 15.12 -6.71
C THR A 274 -16.40 15.56 -5.40
N ALA A 275 -17.71 15.85 -5.41
CA ALA A 275 -18.42 16.31 -4.23
C ALA A 275 -18.63 15.17 -3.24
N ALA A 276 -18.76 15.50 -1.95
CA ALA A 276 -19.15 14.54 -0.92
C ALA A 276 -20.43 13.78 -1.31
N ASN A 277 -20.51 12.50 -0.95
CA ASN A 277 -21.66 11.63 -1.17
C ASN A 277 -22.05 11.42 -2.64
N THR A 278 -21.18 11.78 -3.59
CA THR A 278 -21.38 11.42 -5.00
C THR A 278 -21.43 9.89 -5.13
N PRO A 279 -22.46 9.29 -5.76
CA PRO A 279 -22.48 7.86 -6.02
C PRO A 279 -21.39 7.49 -7.02
N ILE A 280 -20.46 6.63 -6.60
CA ILE A 280 -19.33 6.18 -7.40
C ILE A 280 -19.55 4.74 -7.85
N THR A 281 -19.22 4.48 -9.11
CA THR A 281 -19.23 3.16 -9.76
C THR A 281 -17.92 2.95 -10.52
N ALA A 282 -17.72 1.76 -11.09
CA ALA A 282 -16.59 1.49 -11.99
C ALA A 282 -16.54 2.40 -13.24
N ASP A 283 -17.65 3.04 -13.60
CA ASP A 283 -17.75 3.94 -14.75
C ASP A 283 -17.68 5.43 -14.37
N SER A 284 -17.50 5.74 -13.08
CA SER A 284 -17.28 7.12 -12.63
C SER A 284 -15.92 7.66 -13.09
N PRO A 285 -15.83 8.96 -13.43
CA PRO A 285 -14.62 9.57 -13.98
C PRO A 285 -13.50 9.66 -12.95
N LEU A 286 -12.31 9.22 -13.34
CA LEU A 286 -11.06 9.33 -12.58
C LEU A 286 -10.38 10.67 -12.93
N LYS A 287 -10.95 11.75 -12.41
CA LYS A 287 -10.45 13.10 -12.67
C LYS A 287 -9.08 13.30 -12.02
N PRO A 288 -8.11 13.99 -12.66
CA PRO A 288 -8.27 14.78 -13.88
C PRO A 288 -7.78 14.09 -15.17
N PHE A 289 -7.77 12.74 -15.21
CA PHE A 289 -7.11 11.99 -16.27
C PHE A 289 -8.02 11.74 -17.47
N TYR A 290 -7.87 12.54 -18.52
CA TYR A 290 -8.54 12.27 -19.81
C TYR A 290 -7.89 11.07 -20.51
N ARG A 291 -8.71 10.21 -21.10
CA ARG A 291 -8.27 9.06 -21.91
C ARG A 291 -8.14 9.38 -23.39
N ASP A 292 -8.78 10.46 -23.85
CA ASP A 292 -8.81 10.87 -25.24
C ASP A 292 -8.98 12.39 -25.40
N THR A 293 -8.81 12.87 -26.62
CA THR A 293 -8.93 14.30 -26.98
C THR A 293 -10.39 14.76 -27.10
N SER A 294 -11.35 13.85 -27.01
CA SER A 294 -12.79 14.18 -27.00
C SER A 294 -13.29 14.59 -25.61
N GLY A 295 -12.41 14.59 -24.60
CA GLY A 295 -12.73 15.02 -23.24
C GLY A 295 -13.30 13.91 -22.37
N ASN A 296 -13.18 12.64 -22.76
CA ASN A 296 -13.60 11.54 -21.89
C ASN A 296 -12.53 11.27 -20.83
N PHE A 297 -12.95 11.04 -19.59
CA PHE A 297 -12.05 10.61 -18.52
C PHE A 297 -11.78 9.10 -18.59
N HIS A 298 -10.62 8.69 -18.08
CA HIS A 298 -10.47 7.32 -17.60
C HIS A 298 -11.52 7.04 -16.52
N THR A 299 -11.99 5.80 -16.46
CA THR A 299 -12.87 5.25 -15.42
C THR A 299 -12.21 4.03 -14.77
N GLY A 300 -12.74 3.56 -13.65
CA GLY A 300 -12.29 2.32 -13.01
C GLY A 300 -12.26 1.13 -13.98
N ARG A 301 -13.26 1.05 -14.87
CA ARG A 301 -13.32 0.02 -15.92
C ARG A 301 -12.18 0.15 -16.93
N THR A 302 -11.90 1.35 -17.42
CA THR A 302 -10.80 1.54 -18.39
C THR A 302 -9.42 1.37 -17.76
N ALA A 303 -9.27 1.75 -16.48
CA ALA A 303 -8.01 1.64 -15.76
C ALA A 303 -7.75 0.22 -15.24
N SER A 304 -8.77 -0.65 -15.18
CA SER A 304 -8.60 -2.04 -14.74
C SER A 304 -7.68 -2.86 -15.64
N ASP A 305 -7.51 -2.47 -16.91
CA ASP A 305 -6.57 -3.11 -17.82
C ASP A 305 -5.27 -2.31 -17.93
N ILE A 306 -4.15 -2.90 -17.50
CA ILE A 306 -2.81 -2.31 -17.59
C ILE A 306 -2.35 -2.13 -19.05
N LYS A 307 -2.89 -2.91 -20.00
CA LYS A 307 -2.58 -2.74 -21.44
C LYS A 307 -3.01 -1.38 -21.97
N THR A 308 -4.03 -0.77 -21.36
CA THR A 308 -4.47 0.60 -21.67
C THR A 308 -3.32 1.60 -21.58
N PHE A 309 -2.34 1.36 -20.71
CA PHE A 309 -1.21 2.25 -20.46
C PHE A 309 0.13 1.74 -21.03
N GLY A 310 0.13 0.59 -21.72
CA GLY A 310 1.30 0.10 -22.45
C GLY A 310 2.44 -0.45 -21.59
N TYR A 311 2.16 -0.91 -20.37
CA TYR A 311 3.11 -1.61 -19.50
C TYR A 311 2.59 -2.97 -19.03
N SER A 312 3.49 -3.79 -18.48
CA SER A 312 3.17 -4.99 -17.71
C SER A 312 4.20 -5.19 -16.58
N TYR A 313 3.96 -6.19 -15.74
CA TYR A 313 4.86 -6.61 -14.67
C TYR A 313 5.44 -8.00 -14.95
N PRO A 314 6.63 -8.33 -14.43
CA PRO A 314 7.26 -9.64 -14.66
C PRO A 314 6.39 -10.85 -14.32
N GLU A 315 5.45 -10.68 -13.37
CA GLU A 315 4.54 -11.73 -12.93
C GLU A 315 3.34 -11.92 -13.86
N ILE A 316 3.05 -10.94 -14.72
CA ILE A 316 1.85 -10.86 -15.56
C ILE A 316 2.23 -10.99 -17.04
N THR A 317 1.99 -12.17 -17.61
CA THR A 317 2.26 -12.50 -19.03
C THR A 317 0.97 -12.79 -19.79
N ASP A 318 0.09 -11.82 -19.83
CA ASP A 318 -1.28 -11.96 -20.32
C ASP A 318 -1.44 -12.13 -21.85
N TRP A 319 -0.37 -11.97 -22.63
CA TRP A 319 -0.41 -11.95 -24.10
C TRP A 319 -0.43 -13.34 -24.75
N ASN A 320 -0.28 -14.43 -23.98
CA ASN A 320 -0.26 -15.80 -24.50
C ASN A 320 -1.03 -16.79 -23.61
N GLN A 321 -2.00 -16.32 -22.81
CA GLN A 321 -2.63 -17.12 -21.76
C GLN A 321 -4.14 -16.86 -21.70
N SER A 322 -4.91 -17.89 -21.33
CA SER A 322 -6.29 -17.70 -20.89
C SER A 322 -6.32 -17.04 -19.50
N PRO A 323 -7.44 -16.39 -19.11
CA PRO A 323 -7.57 -15.82 -17.76
C PRO A 323 -7.28 -16.84 -16.64
N ASP A 324 -7.75 -18.08 -16.76
CA ASP A 324 -7.46 -19.14 -15.77
C ASP A 324 -5.98 -19.56 -15.72
N ALA A 325 -5.29 -19.56 -16.86
CA ALA A 325 -3.86 -19.88 -16.91
C ALA A 325 -3.04 -18.74 -16.29
N LEU A 326 -3.42 -17.49 -16.59
CA LEU A 326 -2.80 -16.30 -16.00
C LEU A 326 -3.03 -16.25 -14.49
N ALA A 327 -4.26 -16.46 -14.02
CA ALA A 327 -4.60 -16.48 -12.60
C ALA A 327 -3.72 -17.47 -11.84
N ARG A 328 -3.63 -18.73 -12.31
CA ARG A 328 -2.76 -19.76 -11.72
C ARG A 328 -1.29 -19.38 -11.71
N GLN A 329 -0.76 -18.81 -12.81
CA GLN A 329 0.62 -18.34 -12.85
C GLN A 329 0.88 -17.23 -11.83
N VAL A 330 -0.02 -16.25 -11.76
CA VAL A 330 0.13 -15.12 -10.84
C VAL A 330 0.00 -15.60 -9.39
N THR A 331 -0.89 -16.55 -9.10
CA THR A 331 -0.96 -17.22 -7.79
C THR A 331 0.37 -17.89 -7.41
N VAL A 332 1.03 -18.59 -8.34
CA VAL A 332 2.38 -19.13 -8.10
C VAL A 332 3.37 -18.02 -7.75
N SER A 333 3.35 -16.91 -8.48
CA SER A 333 4.23 -15.76 -8.20
C SER A 333 3.98 -15.17 -6.82
N VAL A 334 2.71 -14.92 -6.47
CA VAL A 334 2.29 -14.40 -5.15
C VAL A 334 2.72 -15.33 -4.03
N ASN A 335 2.46 -16.64 -4.15
CA ASN A 335 2.86 -17.63 -3.15
C ASN A 335 4.38 -17.68 -2.96
N ARG A 336 5.16 -17.60 -4.04
CA ARG A 336 6.63 -17.63 -3.97
C ARG A 336 7.23 -16.35 -3.37
N LEU A 337 6.66 -15.20 -3.69
CA LEU A 337 7.13 -13.90 -3.22
C LEU A 337 6.71 -13.64 -1.78
N TYR A 338 5.44 -13.87 -1.46
CA TYR A 338 4.81 -13.37 -0.24
C TYR A 338 4.31 -14.46 0.70
N GLY A 339 4.13 -15.70 0.22
CA GLY A 339 3.65 -16.81 1.04
C GLY A 339 4.62 -17.25 2.15
N PRO A 340 4.10 -17.93 3.20
CA PRO A 340 4.91 -18.48 4.29
C PRO A 340 5.87 -19.55 3.73
N GLY A 341 7.17 -19.35 3.91
CA GLY A 341 8.24 -20.24 3.43
C GLY A 341 9.13 -19.67 2.31
N GLY A 342 8.66 -18.67 1.56
CA GLY A 342 9.46 -17.92 0.57
C GLY A 342 10.26 -18.75 -0.44
N THR A 343 11.18 -18.09 -1.16
CA THR A 343 12.09 -18.74 -2.13
C THR A 343 13.07 -19.73 -1.48
N ASN A 344 13.33 -19.62 -0.17
CA ASN A 344 14.28 -20.43 0.59
C ASN A 344 13.72 -21.79 1.07
N ALA A 345 12.39 -22.03 1.02
CA ALA A 345 11.81 -23.32 1.38
C ALA A 345 12.28 -24.47 0.46
N LYS A 346 12.71 -24.19 -0.78
CA LYS A 346 13.25 -25.19 -1.71
C LYS A 346 14.48 -25.92 -1.18
N LEU A 347 15.24 -25.33 -0.25
CA LEU A 347 16.41 -25.96 0.36
C LEU A 347 16.04 -26.87 1.55
N LYS A 348 14.99 -26.56 2.31
CA LYS A 348 14.55 -27.38 3.47
C LYS A 348 13.57 -28.50 3.08
N ALA A 349 12.71 -28.28 2.07
CA ALA A 349 11.74 -29.29 1.62
C ALA A 349 12.37 -30.55 1.01
N ARG A 350 13.66 -30.50 0.63
CA ARG A 350 14.39 -31.65 0.09
C ARG A 350 14.76 -32.71 1.14
N HIS A 351 14.68 -32.41 2.45
CA HIS A 351 15.05 -33.35 3.51
C HIS A 351 13.87 -34.00 4.26
N ASN A 352 12.68 -33.40 4.29
CA ASN A 352 11.52 -33.93 5.04
C ASN A 352 10.35 -34.32 4.13
N ARG A 353 10.55 -35.32 3.26
CA ARG A 353 9.49 -35.98 2.47
C ARG A 353 8.72 -37.06 3.26
N ARG A 354 8.45 -36.82 4.54
CA ARG A 354 7.65 -37.74 5.37
C ARG A 354 6.71 -36.93 6.26
N HIS A 355 5.56 -36.56 5.68
CA HIS A 355 4.24 -36.29 6.26
C HIS A 355 3.50 -35.36 5.29
N SER A 356 2.68 -35.93 4.41
CA SER A 356 1.83 -35.20 3.46
C SER A 356 0.39 -35.21 3.92
N GLY A 357 0.15 -34.82 5.18
CA GLY A 357 -1.12 -34.24 5.59
C GLY A 357 -1.07 -32.75 5.25
N TYR A 358 -2.16 -32.19 4.72
CA TYR A 358 -2.28 -30.74 4.58
C TYR A 358 -2.07 -30.12 5.96
N ALA A 359 -0.95 -29.44 6.18
CA ALA A 359 -0.70 -28.76 7.44
C ALA A 359 -1.72 -27.61 7.55
N ALA A 360 -2.64 -27.75 8.49
CA ALA A 360 -3.58 -26.71 8.86
C ALA A 360 -3.10 -26.05 10.16
N HIS A 361 -3.22 -24.73 10.22
CA HIS A 361 -2.84 -23.95 11.39
C HIS A 361 -3.92 -22.92 11.72
N LYS A 362 -3.89 -22.43 12.95
CA LYS A 362 -4.73 -21.35 13.46
C LYS A 362 -4.15 -20.01 13.03
N GLU A 363 -5.01 -19.11 12.58
CA GLU A 363 -4.68 -17.69 12.41
C GLU A 363 -5.62 -16.83 13.25
N TYR A 364 -5.02 -15.86 13.93
CA TYR A 364 -5.69 -14.88 14.76
C TYR A 364 -5.51 -13.50 14.13
N THR A 365 -6.62 -12.87 13.76
CA THR A 365 -6.59 -11.54 13.16
C THR A 365 -7.42 -10.59 14.02
N ALA A 366 -6.83 -9.49 14.47
CA ALA A 366 -7.57 -8.39 15.05
C ALA A 366 -8.15 -7.53 13.93
N LEU A 367 -9.46 -7.32 13.92
CA LEU A 367 -10.16 -6.38 13.03
C LEU A 367 -10.44 -5.11 13.84
N VAL A 368 -10.10 -3.95 13.27
CA VAL A 368 -10.12 -2.67 13.96
C VAL A 368 -10.97 -1.68 13.18
N ASP A 369 -11.91 -1.05 13.90
CA ASP A 369 -12.73 0.05 13.42
C ASP A 369 -12.37 1.34 14.17
N LEU A 370 -12.23 2.45 13.46
CA LEU A 370 -11.82 3.74 14.03
C LEU A 370 -12.35 4.94 13.22
N GLU A 371 -13.02 5.87 13.88
CA GLU A 371 -13.33 7.20 13.33
C GLU A 371 -12.07 8.08 13.35
N ARG A 372 -11.65 8.50 12.15
CA ARG A 372 -10.39 9.22 11.96
C ARG A 372 -10.38 10.59 12.63
N SER A 373 -11.54 11.27 12.66
CA SER A 373 -11.66 12.62 13.21
C SER A 373 -11.52 12.70 14.73
N GLU A 374 -11.50 11.57 15.43
CA GLU A 374 -11.25 11.51 16.87
C GLU A 374 -9.76 11.61 17.23
N LEU A 375 -8.86 11.43 16.26
CA LEU A 375 -7.42 11.35 16.51
C LEU A 375 -6.62 12.49 15.87
N PRO A 376 -5.43 12.82 16.42
CA PRO A 376 -4.52 13.78 15.84
C PRO A 376 -3.75 13.16 14.66
N LEU A 377 -4.31 13.29 13.46
CA LEU A 377 -3.75 12.70 12.26
C LEU A 377 -2.50 13.45 11.74
N PRO A 378 -1.51 12.75 11.14
CA PRO A 378 -1.39 11.30 11.09
C PRO A 378 -0.95 10.72 12.44
N CYS A 379 -1.43 9.51 12.74
CA CYS A 379 -1.07 8.77 13.94
C CYS A 379 -1.00 7.27 13.65
N SER A 380 -0.64 6.50 14.68
CA SER A 380 -0.65 5.06 14.65
C SER A 380 -1.39 4.47 15.85
N VAL A 381 -2.00 3.31 15.62
CA VAL A 381 -2.62 2.47 16.64
C VAL A 381 -1.84 1.16 16.69
N SER A 382 -1.02 0.98 17.72
CA SER A 382 -0.19 -0.22 17.92
C SER A 382 -0.93 -1.22 18.80
N LEU A 383 -0.93 -2.49 18.41
CA LEU A 383 -1.58 -3.58 19.14
C LEU A 383 -0.52 -4.47 19.80
N TYR A 384 -0.80 -4.89 21.02
CA TYR A 384 0.06 -5.76 21.82
C TYR A 384 -0.73 -6.93 22.40
N VAL A 385 -0.15 -8.12 22.41
CA VAL A 385 -0.69 -9.31 23.09
C VAL A 385 0.21 -9.63 24.28
N ASN A 386 -0.31 -9.57 25.51
CA ASN A 386 0.48 -9.72 26.76
C ASN A 386 1.78 -8.90 26.75
N GLY A 387 1.73 -7.68 26.22
CA GLY A 387 2.88 -6.78 26.10
C GLY A 387 3.80 -7.03 24.91
N GLU A 388 3.65 -8.13 24.17
CA GLU A 388 4.41 -8.37 22.93
C GLU A 388 3.76 -7.60 21.76
N PHE A 389 4.56 -6.82 21.03
CA PHE A 389 4.07 -6.07 19.87
C PHE A 389 3.59 -7.00 18.75
N ALA A 390 2.33 -6.85 18.37
CA ALA A 390 1.71 -7.63 17.30
C ALA A 390 1.78 -6.93 15.95
N GLY A 391 1.56 -5.62 15.93
CA GLY A 391 1.60 -4.82 14.71
C GLY A 391 0.96 -3.45 14.90
N LYS A 392 1.05 -2.61 13.87
CA LYS A 392 0.61 -1.23 13.91
C LYS A 392 -0.29 -0.88 12.73
N ILE A 393 -1.35 -0.12 13.03
CA ILE A 393 -2.21 0.49 12.02
C ILE A 393 -1.77 1.93 11.83
N SER A 394 -1.54 2.34 10.58
CA SER A 394 -1.18 3.71 10.23
C SER A 394 -2.41 4.49 9.76
N VAL A 395 -2.75 5.56 10.47
CA VAL A 395 -3.90 6.43 10.17
C VAL A 395 -3.37 7.71 9.54
N MET A 396 -3.55 7.81 8.22
CA MET A 396 -3.02 8.92 7.40
C MET A 396 -3.70 10.26 7.65
N SER A 397 -3.05 11.37 7.29
CA SER A 397 -3.57 12.74 7.43
C SER A 397 -4.90 12.99 6.70
N MET A 398 -5.15 12.27 5.60
CA MET A 398 -6.37 12.38 4.80
C MET A 398 -6.93 10.98 4.46
N PRO A 399 -8.26 10.81 4.35
CA PRO A 399 -9.29 11.80 4.68
C PRO A 399 -9.29 12.14 6.18
N ALA A 400 -9.75 13.35 6.54
CA ALA A 400 -9.74 13.82 7.93
C ALA A 400 -10.83 13.18 8.82
N SER A 401 -11.85 12.58 8.21
CA SER A 401 -12.98 11.94 8.89
C SER A 401 -13.46 10.71 8.13
N GLY A 402 -14.33 9.94 8.79
CA GLY A 402 -14.90 8.69 8.30
C GLY A 402 -14.32 7.49 9.04
N ILE A 403 -15.12 6.44 9.13
CA ILE A 403 -14.68 5.17 9.71
C ILE A 403 -13.64 4.53 8.80
N MET A 404 -12.50 4.21 9.40
CA MET A 404 -11.45 3.40 8.82
C MET A 404 -11.54 1.98 9.38
N HIS A 405 -11.31 1.02 8.50
CA HIS A 405 -11.13 -0.39 8.83
C HIS A 405 -9.69 -0.81 8.55
N SER A 406 -9.14 -1.66 9.41
CA SER A 406 -7.85 -2.32 9.20
C SER A 406 -7.83 -3.65 9.92
N THR A 407 -6.80 -4.45 9.66
CA THR A 407 -6.52 -5.65 10.43
C THR A 407 -5.09 -5.67 10.95
N VAL A 408 -4.84 -6.48 11.98
CA VAL A 408 -3.50 -6.79 12.49
C VAL A 408 -3.41 -8.30 12.74
N PRO A 409 -2.51 -9.02 12.05
CA PRO A 409 -2.22 -10.41 12.36
C PRO A 409 -1.57 -10.55 13.74
N LEU A 410 -2.06 -11.48 14.58
CA LEU A 410 -1.57 -11.65 15.95
C LEU A 410 -0.59 -12.82 16.10
N ASN A 411 -0.54 -13.73 15.12
CA ASN A 411 0.23 -14.98 15.16
C ASN A 411 1.69 -14.79 15.56
N LYS A 412 2.38 -13.80 14.98
CA LYS A 412 3.81 -13.58 15.27
C LYS A 412 4.07 -13.23 16.73
N ALA A 413 3.19 -12.44 17.35
CA ALA A 413 3.27 -12.14 18.78
C ALA A 413 2.93 -13.38 19.62
N LEU A 414 1.88 -14.11 19.25
CA LEU A 414 1.45 -15.33 19.93
C LEU A 414 2.54 -16.43 19.90
N GLU A 415 3.20 -16.63 18.77
CA GLU A 415 4.31 -17.58 18.61
C GLU A 415 5.51 -17.22 19.50
N LYS A 416 5.86 -15.92 19.60
CA LYS A 416 6.91 -15.45 20.52
C LYS A 416 6.55 -15.69 21.99
N LEU A 417 5.26 -15.66 22.32
CA LEU A 417 4.71 -16.02 23.63
C LEU A 417 4.58 -17.55 23.82
N GLY A 418 5.07 -18.35 22.88
CA GLY A 418 5.09 -19.81 22.96
C GLY A 418 3.76 -20.50 22.64
N LYS A 419 2.79 -19.80 22.04
CA LYS A 419 1.53 -20.41 21.61
C LYS A 419 1.74 -21.25 20.36
N SER A 420 1.22 -22.48 20.37
CA SER A 420 1.18 -23.31 19.15
C SER A 420 0.00 -22.90 18.26
N MET A 421 0.29 -22.71 16.98
CA MET A 421 -0.73 -22.49 15.94
C MET A 421 -1.19 -23.81 15.30
N ASP A 422 -0.70 -24.96 15.74
CA ASP A 422 -1.01 -26.24 15.08
C ASP A 422 -2.46 -26.67 15.32
N ILE A 423 -3.09 -27.20 14.28
CA ILE A 423 -4.38 -27.89 14.40
C ILE A 423 -4.11 -29.40 14.29
N PRO A 424 -4.52 -30.22 15.29
CA PRO A 424 -4.34 -31.67 15.21
C PRO A 424 -4.97 -32.25 13.95
N GLU A 425 -4.29 -33.18 13.27
CA GLU A 425 -4.76 -33.80 12.01
C GLU A 425 -6.19 -34.36 12.11
N SER A 426 -6.60 -34.85 13.29
CA SER A 426 -7.96 -35.36 13.54
C SER A 426 -9.07 -34.31 13.46
N GLN A 427 -8.72 -33.01 13.44
CA GLN A 427 -9.65 -31.88 13.35
C GLN A 427 -9.53 -31.13 12.00
N VAL A 428 -8.65 -31.57 11.12
CA VAL A 428 -8.50 -30.98 9.78
C VAL A 428 -9.59 -31.55 8.88
N ASN A 429 -10.61 -30.74 8.59
CA ASN A 429 -11.67 -31.11 7.66
C ASN A 429 -11.09 -31.46 6.28
N ASN A 430 -11.18 -32.72 5.86
CA ASN A 430 -10.80 -33.16 4.52
C ASN A 430 -11.73 -32.52 3.48
N GLY A 431 -11.26 -31.46 2.81
CA GLY A 431 -11.93 -30.86 1.68
C GLY A 431 -12.01 -31.83 0.49
N SER A 432 -13.16 -32.47 0.31
CA SER A 432 -13.64 -32.97 -0.99
C SER A 432 -15.08 -32.48 -1.20
N PRO A 433 -15.52 -32.25 -2.46
CA PRO A 433 -16.83 -31.70 -2.73
C PRO A 433 -17.91 -32.65 -2.20
N ALA A 434 -18.86 -32.09 -1.46
CA ALA A 434 -19.89 -32.83 -0.76
C ALA A 434 -20.62 -33.86 -1.64
N THR A 435 -20.56 -35.12 -1.24
CA THR A 435 -21.66 -36.05 -1.45
C THR A 435 -22.12 -36.55 -0.08
N ASN A 436 -23.28 -36.05 0.32
CA ASN A 436 -24.15 -36.56 1.39
C ASN A 436 -23.61 -36.56 2.83
N GLY A 437 -24.00 -35.53 3.59
CA GLY A 437 -24.75 -35.77 4.83
C GLY A 437 -23.99 -36.29 6.05
N THR A 438 -22.87 -35.70 6.43
CA THR A 438 -22.42 -35.63 7.84
C THR A 438 -21.65 -34.33 8.04
N GLY A 439 -22.06 -33.51 9.02
CA GLY A 439 -21.49 -32.18 9.25
C GLY A 439 -19.98 -32.23 9.51
N ALA A 440 -19.22 -31.42 8.78
CA ALA A 440 -17.82 -31.17 9.06
C ALA A 440 -17.70 -30.61 10.49
N GLN A 441 -16.94 -31.28 11.36
CA GLN A 441 -16.75 -30.83 12.73
C GLN A 441 -15.75 -29.67 12.71
N GLN A 442 -16.17 -28.47 13.13
CA GLN A 442 -15.24 -27.35 13.28
C GLN A 442 -14.16 -27.70 14.31
N PRO A 443 -12.91 -27.20 14.16
CA PRO A 443 -11.87 -27.38 15.16
C PRO A 443 -12.35 -26.95 16.54
N ALA A 444 -11.94 -27.70 17.57
CA ALA A 444 -12.30 -27.37 18.94
C ALA A 444 -11.61 -26.06 19.36
N VAL A 445 -12.40 -25.11 19.87
CA VAL A 445 -11.89 -23.87 20.47
C VAL A 445 -11.40 -24.21 21.89
N SER A 446 -10.12 -23.99 22.14
CA SER A 446 -9.53 -24.21 23.47
C SER A 446 -9.87 -23.06 24.43
N SER A 447 -9.74 -23.27 25.74
CA SER A 447 -9.91 -22.17 26.72
C SER A 447 -8.90 -21.04 26.50
N GLU A 448 -7.72 -21.35 25.98
CA GLU A 448 -6.69 -20.36 25.65
C GLU A 448 -7.08 -19.56 24.39
N ASP A 449 -7.66 -20.23 23.38
CA ASP A 449 -8.23 -19.57 22.22
C ASP A 449 -9.35 -18.61 22.66
N GLU A 450 -10.19 -19.03 23.62
CA GLU A 450 -11.25 -18.20 24.20
C GLU A 450 -10.69 -16.93 24.86
N GLU A 451 -9.58 -17.00 25.60
CA GLU A 451 -8.97 -15.80 26.19
C GLU A 451 -8.47 -14.80 25.16
N ILE A 452 -7.92 -15.29 24.04
CA ILE A 452 -7.42 -14.46 22.94
C ILE A 452 -8.60 -13.80 22.22
N ILE A 453 -9.63 -14.56 21.84
CA ILE A 453 -10.79 -14.01 21.12
C ILE A 453 -11.62 -13.07 22.00
N LEU A 454 -11.65 -13.29 23.32
CA LEU A 454 -12.26 -12.37 24.29
C LEU A 454 -11.37 -11.16 24.62
N GLN A 455 -10.23 -11.01 23.94
CA GLN A 455 -9.33 -9.85 24.04
C GLN A 455 -8.77 -9.61 25.45
N LYS A 456 -8.75 -10.63 26.32
CA LYS A 456 -8.26 -10.49 27.71
C LYS A 456 -6.77 -10.12 27.78
N GLN A 457 -6.05 -10.42 26.70
CA GLN A 457 -4.61 -10.27 26.57
C GLN A 457 -4.22 -9.11 25.63
N LEU A 458 -5.20 -8.44 25.00
CA LEU A 458 -4.94 -7.42 23.99
C LEU A 458 -4.92 -6.03 24.61
N SER A 459 -3.90 -5.22 24.28
CA SER A 459 -3.81 -3.81 24.67
C SER A 459 -3.38 -2.94 23.48
N VAL A 460 -3.65 -1.64 23.57
CA VAL A 460 -3.42 -0.68 22.48
C VAL A 460 -2.67 0.55 22.95
N GLU A 461 -1.75 1.05 22.11
CA GLU A 461 -1.14 2.38 22.23
C GLU A 461 -1.53 3.24 21.03
N ILE A 462 -2.03 4.46 21.28
CA ILE A 462 -2.28 5.46 20.23
C ILE A 462 -1.16 6.48 20.28
N LYS A 463 -0.47 6.67 19.15
CA LYS A 463 0.71 7.54 19.07
C LYS A 463 0.67 8.44 17.85
N SER A 464 0.76 9.75 18.03
CA SER A 464 0.91 10.69 16.92
C SER A 464 2.30 10.59 16.30
N ILE A 465 2.44 11.16 15.11
CA ILE A 465 3.70 11.10 14.37
C ILE A 465 4.86 11.86 15.03
N ASP A 466 4.57 12.84 15.91
CA ASP A 466 5.58 13.54 16.73
C ASP A 466 6.01 12.73 17.98
N GLY A 467 5.39 11.57 18.20
CA GLY A 467 5.68 10.65 19.27
C GLY A 467 4.83 10.83 20.53
N THR A 468 3.89 11.78 20.54
CA THR A 468 2.95 11.97 21.66
C THR A 468 1.99 10.78 21.76
N ILE A 469 1.83 10.24 22.97
CA ILE A 469 0.92 9.12 23.25
C ILE A 469 -0.43 9.69 23.73
N PHE A 470 -1.52 9.16 23.18
CA PHE A 470 -2.89 9.54 23.51
C PHE A 470 -3.57 8.37 24.21
N PRO A 471 -4.40 8.65 25.24
CA PRO A 471 -5.15 7.59 25.90
C PRO A 471 -6.19 7.01 24.94
N VAL A 472 -6.50 5.72 25.05
CA VAL A 472 -7.57 5.04 24.30
C VAL A 472 -8.93 5.74 24.46
N SER A 473 -9.14 6.48 25.57
CA SER A 473 -10.33 7.31 25.74
C SER A 473 -10.46 8.45 24.73
N SER A 474 -9.39 8.88 24.05
CA SER A 474 -9.43 9.89 23.00
C SER A 474 -10.06 9.39 21.70
N ALA A 475 -10.18 8.07 21.51
CA ALA A 475 -10.89 7.47 20.38
C ALA A 475 -12.08 6.62 20.86
N PRO A 476 -13.23 7.24 21.23
CA PRO A 476 -14.43 6.53 21.64
C PRO A 476 -14.94 5.49 20.63
N SER A 477 -14.71 5.72 19.34
CA SER A 477 -15.10 4.81 18.26
C SER A 477 -14.18 3.60 18.11
N LEU A 478 -12.96 3.63 18.67
CA LEU A 478 -11.97 2.57 18.50
C LEU A 478 -12.50 1.27 19.09
N LYS A 479 -12.72 0.29 18.20
CA LYS A 479 -13.21 -1.03 18.57
C LYS A 479 -12.42 -2.11 17.87
N ILE A 480 -12.22 -3.20 18.59
CA ILE A 480 -11.49 -4.37 18.11
C ILE A 480 -12.36 -5.61 18.30
N LYS A 481 -12.30 -6.51 17.33
CA LYS A 481 -12.72 -7.91 17.49
C LYS A 481 -11.59 -8.80 16.99
N VAL A 482 -11.45 -9.99 17.56
CA VAL A 482 -10.46 -10.97 17.12
C VAL A 482 -11.19 -12.12 16.45
N GLU A 483 -10.76 -12.45 15.24
CA GLU A 483 -11.24 -13.61 14.49
C GLU A 483 -10.20 -14.72 14.57
N LEU A 484 -10.65 -15.92 14.92
CA LEU A 484 -9.88 -17.16 14.86
C LEU A 484 -10.30 -17.93 13.61
N GLN A 485 -9.33 -18.24 12.76
CA GLN A 485 -9.51 -18.92 11.49
C GLN A 485 -8.63 -20.17 11.43
N GLN A 486 -9.09 -21.18 10.70
CA GLN A 486 -8.25 -22.28 10.23
C GLN A 486 -7.72 -21.91 8.85
N VAL A 487 -6.42 -22.03 8.67
CA VAL A 487 -5.76 -21.88 7.37
C VAL A 487 -5.19 -23.22 6.96
N VAL A 488 -5.62 -23.69 5.79
CA VAL A 488 -5.12 -24.92 5.18
C VAL A 488 -4.14 -24.54 4.07
N THR A 489 -2.90 -25.01 4.22
CA THR A 489 -1.86 -24.83 3.20
C THR A 489 -2.35 -25.34 1.84
N PRO A 490 -2.16 -24.59 0.74
CA PRO A 490 -2.64 -25.02 -0.57
C PRO A 490 -1.98 -26.34 -1.01
N GLY A 491 -2.75 -27.20 -1.68
CA GLY A 491 -2.26 -28.49 -2.20
C GLY A 491 -1.28 -28.38 -3.36
N SER A 492 -1.15 -27.19 -3.95
CA SER A 492 -0.29 -26.88 -5.09
C SER A 492 0.16 -25.42 -5.03
N GLU A 493 1.30 -25.10 -5.66
CA GLU A 493 1.81 -23.71 -5.70
C GLU A 493 0.87 -22.74 -6.46
N ASP A 494 -0.03 -23.24 -7.31
CA ASP A 494 -0.96 -22.46 -8.13
C ASP A 494 -2.34 -22.24 -7.48
N SER A 495 -2.48 -22.60 -6.20
CA SER A 495 -3.67 -22.33 -5.39
C SER A 495 -3.32 -21.44 -4.20
N LEU A 496 -4.24 -20.56 -3.82
CA LEU A 496 -4.17 -19.83 -2.56
C LEU A 496 -4.60 -20.74 -1.39
N PRO A 497 -4.15 -20.47 -0.16
CA PRO A 497 -4.63 -21.20 1.03
C PRO A 497 -6.14 -21.09 1.18
N THR A 498 -6.74 -22.14 1.75
CA THR A 498 -8.16 -22.11 2.14
C THR A 498 -8.27 -21.60 3.57
N ILE A 499 -9.03 -20.52 3.77
CA ILE A 499 -9.23 -19.89 5.08
C ILE A 499 -10.68 -20.13 5.49
N THR A 500 -10.88 -20.75 6.65
CA THR A 500 -12.19 -21.06 7.21
C THR A 500 -12.35 -20.40 8.58
N PRO A 501 -13.30 -19.47 8.76
CA PRO A 501 -13.60 -18.92 10.08
C PRO A 501 -14.00 -20.03 11.07
N ILE A 502 -13.39 -20.04 12.25
CA ILE A 502 -13.78 -20.92 13.35
C ILE A 502 -14.74 -20.18 14.26
N THR A 503 -14.30 -19.04 14.80
CA THR A 503 -15.09 -18.22 15.72
C THR A 503 -14.61 -16.77 15.72
N THR A 504 -15.46 -15.87 16.19
CA THR A 504 -15.15 -14.43 16.30
C THR A 504 -15.54 -13.95 17.68
N GLY A 505 -14.63 -13.23 18.33
CA GLY A 505 -14.89 -12.56 19.59
C GLY A 505 -15.85 -11.38 19.46
N PRO A 506 -16.33 -10.83 20.59
CA PRO A 506 -17.16 -9.64 20.59
C PRO A 506 -16.39 -8.43 20.07
N LEU A 507 -17.10 -7.49 19.44
CA LEU A 507 -16.55 -6.17 19.16
C LEU A 507 -16.50 -5.37 20.47
N ALA A 508 -15.30 -5.05 20.93
CA ALA A 508 -15.05 -4.46 22.24
C ALA A 508 -14.12 -3.25 22.16
N LYS A 509 -14.20 -2.37 23.16
CA LYS A 509 -13.24 -1.29 23.34
C LYS A 509 -11.94 -1.87 23.90
N PRO A 510 -10.77 -1.58 23.32
CA PRO A 510 -9.51 -2.10 23.83
C PRO A 510 -9.12 -1.46 25.17
N VAL A 511 -8.23 -2.12 25.89
CA VAL A 511 -7.58 -1.55 27.08
C VAL A 511 -6.28 -0.83 26.69
N GLU A 512 -5.89 0.15 27.50
CA GLU A 512 -4.65 0.89 27.34
C GLU A 512 -3.43 -0.03 27.49
N HIS A 513 -2.44 0.12 26.63
CA HIS A 513 -1.15 -0.50 26.82
C HIS A 513 -0.37 0.24 27.92
N SER A 514 0.05 -0.49 28.95
CA SER A 514 0.90 0.06 30.01
C SER A 514 2.29 -0.55 29.91
N THR A 515 3.31 0.29 29.82
CA THR A 515 4.72 -0.09 29.95
C THR A 515 5.16 -0.25 31.41
N SER A 516 4.24 -0.06 32.36
CA SER A 516 4.46 -0.17 33.80
C SER A 516 4.22 -1.61 34.28
N TYR A 517 5.18 -2.50 34.07
CA TYR A 517 5.25 -3.81 34.74
C TYR A 517 6.63 -4.06 35.33
#